data_AF-A0A850IYU7-F1
#
_entry.id   AF-A0A850IYU7-F1
#
_cell.length_a   1.000
_cell.length_b   1.000
_cell.length_c   1.000
_cell.angle_alpha   90.00
_cell.angle_beta   90.00
_cell.angle_gamma   90.00
#
_symmetry.space_group_name_H-M   'P 1'
#
loop_
_entity.id
_entity.type
_entity.pdbx_description
1 polymer ?
#
loop_
_entity_poly.entity_id
_entity_poly.type
_entity_poly.pdbx_seq_one_letter_code
_entity_poly.pdbx_strand_id
1 'polypeptide(L)'
;MAVTFIGVRHHSPACARLVRDTIRALRPAYVLVEGPADFGTRMDELLLGHTPPIAIFSYYRDAERVHASWSPFCEYSPEWVALNEGRAAGAELRFIDLPAWHPAFADRSNRYADAERRYADVTERLCREFAVDNTDILWDHLFEIDPGGVGERLDAYFALLRGEAEAGEDDTARESYMAEWVRAAEAAAGDRPVVVVTGGFHKPALETLAATGGTDWPDVPRPPEGAAGGGFLVPYSFRRLDAFTGYQSGMPSPEYYQRLWEDGPDAAAGALIETVVARLRKRRQVVSTADLIAARTLTEGLTRLRGHRAPARTDLLDGLVSALVNDDLDQRLPWTSRGTLAPGAHPAVVEMVAALSGTRVGRLHRDTPAPPLVHDADAELERLGLDRDGPVVLKLTTPRGLERSRALHRLRVLRIPGAVRESGPATGADPVLEERWVLDAADPAGLRRSALIEAGAHGPTLADAAAAVLDERMNDAGTDMRGLADVLFDAALCGCADRPDRIAGAIAAGIAGSSDIAALGAALDAVLGLWRHDRVLGTARSALFGTVIEECVTRILWLVEGVRGGPAPADLDRLHAVAATRDALLHAAGMLHLDRDAALGVARRVPALHHNRLSRRRGYGQTPATPQ
;
A
#
# COMPACT_ATOMS: atom_id res chain seq x y z
N MET A 1 28.43 -32.39 3.72
CA MET A 1 27.63 -32.97 4.84
C MET A 1 26.19 -32.51 4.60
N ALA A 2 25.17 -33.05 5.26
CA ALA A 2 23.81 -32.88 4.72
C ALA A 2 23.21 -31.49 5.02
N VAL A 3 23.48 -30.52 4.15
CA VAL A 3 22.62 -29.34 3.96
C VAL A 3 21.31 -29.83 3.36
N THR A 4 20.20 -29.50 4.00
CA THR A 4 18.84 -29.86 3.54
C THR A 4 18.14 -28.61 3.03
N PHE A 5 17.87 -28.56 1.73
CA PHE A 5 17.14 -27.46 1.09
C PHE A 5 15.65 -27.76 1.00
N ILE A 6 14.84 -26.88 1.57
CA ILE A 6 13.38 -26.95 1.51
C ILE A 6 12.89 -25.74 0.70
N GLY A 7 12.47 -26.01 -0.54
CA GLY A 7 11.82 -25.02 -1.38
C GLY A 7 10.35 -24.89 -0.97
N VAL A 8 9.90 -23.68 -0.67
CA VAL A 8 8.55 -23.44 -0.14
C VAL A 8 7.76 -22.48 -1.03
N ARG A 9 6.44 -22.54 -0.91
CA ARG A 9 5.58 -21.40 -1.24
C ARG A 9 5.25 -20.66 0.05
N HIS A 10 5.43 -19.35 0.03
CA HIS A 10 5.13 -18.49 1.17
C HIS A 10 3.65 -18.63 1.57
N HIS A 11 3.39 -18.69 2.88
CA HIS A 11 2.06 -18.87 3.46
C HIS A 11 1.35 -20.19 3.10
N SER A 12 2.07 -21.26 2.75
CA SER A 12 1.50 -22.60 2.52
C SER A 12 1.49 -23.46 3.80
N PRO A 13 0.32 -23.87 4.32
CA PRO A 13 0.23 -24.85 5.40
C PRO A 13 0.97 -26.16 5.12
N ALA A 14 0.89 -26.70 3.90
CA ALA A 14 1.64 -27.90 3.52
C ALA A 14 3.15 -27.70 3.64
N CYS A 15 3.69 -26.60 3.12
CA CYS A 15 5.11 -26.27 3.24
C CYS A 15 5.52 -26.05 4.71
N ALA A 16 4.69 -25.37 5.50
CA ALA A 16 4.95 -25.12 6.91
C ALA A 16 5.01 -26.42 7.72
N ARG A 17 4.14 -27.40 7.43
CA ARG A 17 4.21 -28.74 8.06
C ARG A 17 5.51 -29.46 7.68
N LEU A 18 5.89 -29.44 6.40
CA LEU A 18 7.14 -30.04 5.92
C LEU A 18 8.37 -29.43 6.62
N VAL A 19 8.42 -28.11 6.73
CA VAL A 19 9.51 -27.40 7.42
C VAL A 19 9.57 -27.79 8.89
N ARG A 20 8.43 -27.75 9.60
CA ARG A 20 8.35 -28.15 11.01
C ARG A 20 8.87 -29.56 11.22
N ASP A 21 8.35 -30.50 10.44
CA ASP A 21 8.63 -31.92 10.64
C ASP A 21 10.10 -32.22 10.29
N THR A 22 10.65 -31.55 9.27
CA THR A 22 12.08 -31.64 8.92
C THR A 22 12.99 -31.09 10.02
N ILE A 23 12.72 -29.90 10.55
CA ILE A 23 13.55 -29.29 11.60
C ILE A 23 13.52 -30.13 12.88
N ARG A 24 12.32 -30.60 13.28
CA ARG A 24 12.16 -31.46 14.45
C ARG A 24 12.92 -32.78 14.31
N ALA A 25 12.91 -33.37 13.12
CA ALA A 25 13.63 -34.62 12.85
C ALA A 25 15.15 -34.43 12.84
N LEU A 26 15.65 -33.39 12.14
CA LEU A 26 17.08 -33.19 11.94
C LEU A 26 17.80 -32.53 13.12
N ARG A 27 17.09 -31.71 13.91
CA ARG A 27 17.66 -30.87 14.98
C ARG A 27 18.93 -30.12 14.53
N PRO A 28 18.83 -29.31 13.46
CA PRO A 28 19.99 -28.74 12.79
C PRO A 28 20.79 -27.80 13.69
N ALA A 29 22.06 -27.58 13.38
CA ALA A 29 22.86 -26.52 14.00
C ALA A 29 22.44 -25.14 13.51
N TYR A 30 22.06 -25.01 12.23
CA TYR A 30 21.62 -23.76 11.63
C TYR A 30 20.29 -23.93 10.91
N VAL A 31 19.42 -22.94 11.05
CA VAL A 31 18.23 -22.76 10.20
C VAL A 31 18.38 -21.43 9.46
N LEU A 32 18.56 -21.53 8.16
CA LEU A 32 18.74 -20.41 7.25
C LEU A 32 17.42 -20.13 6.55
N VAL A 33 16.94 -18.89 6.61
CA VAL A 33 15.61 -18.51 6.12
C VAL A 33 15.74 -17.36 5.12
N GLU A 34 15.00 -17.43 4.01
CA GLU A 34 14.84 -16.29 3.10
C GLU A 34 14.17 -15.12 3.83
N GLY A 35 14.94 -14.04 4.01
CA GLY A 35 14.47 -12.83 4.65
C GLY A 35 15.55 -11.74 4.68
N PRO A 36 15.21 -10.54 5.16
CA PRO A 36 16.09 -9.38 5.11
C PRO A 36 17.29 -9.52 6.05
N ALA A 37 18.51 -9.70 5.50
CA ALA A 37 19.73 -9.80 6.29
C ALA A 37 20.00 -8.56 7.17
N ASP A 38 19.53 -7.38 6.77
CA ASP A 38 19.60 -6.14 7.56
C ASP A 38 18.70 -6.13 8.81
N PHE A 39 17.75 -7.06 8.91
CA PHE A 39 17.00 -7.31 10.14
C PHE A 39 17.61 -8.45 10.99
N GLY A 40 18.65 -9.13 10.51
CA GLY A 40 19.18 -10.35 11.12
C GLY A 40 19.66 -10.19 12.57
N THR A 41 20.25 -9.06 12.93
CA THR A 41 20.71 -8.77 14.32
C THR A 41 19.56 -8.54 15.30
N ARG A 42 18.35 -8.32 14.78
CA ARG A 42 17.11 -8.07 15.53
C ARG A 42 16.11 -9.22 15.43
N MET A 43 16.54 -10.37 14.90
CA MET A 43 15.66 -11.51 14.67
C MET A 43 15.01 -12.07 15.95
N ASP A 44 15.66 -11.93 17.11
CA ASP A 44 15.06 -12.28 18.40
C ASP A 44 13.78 -11.50 18.70
N GLU A 45 13.62 -10.30 18.10
CA GLU A 45 12.37 -9.56 18.19
C GLU A 45 11.20 -10.34 17.61
N LEU A 46 11.36 -11.15 16.56
CA LEU A 46 10.29 -11.99 15.99
C LEU A 46 9.86 -13.13 16.94
N LEU A 47 10.71 -13.49 17.90
CA LEU A 47 10.53 -14.64 18.79
C LEU A 47 9.98 -14.26 20.17
N LEU A 48 9.50 -13.02 20.34
CA LEU A 48 8.92 -12.53 21.59
C LEU A 48 7.53 -13.10 21.92
N GLY A 49 6.97 -13.96 21.07
CA GLY A 49 5.63 -14.54 21.27
C GLY A 49 4.50 -13.63 20.81
N HIS A 50 4.62 -13.08 19.59
CA HIS A 50 3.56 -12.31 18.93
C HIS A 50 2.34 -13.17 18.61
N THR A 51 1.22 -12.52 18.30
CA THR A 51 0.08 -13.16 17.64
C THR A 51 0.10 -12.80 16.15
N PRO A 52 0.46 -13.71 15.23
CA PRO A 52 0.41 -13.42 13.80
C PRO A 52 -1.03 -13.15 13.30
N PRO A 53 -1.22 -12.45 12.16
CA PRO A 53 -0.18 -12.05 11.22
C PRO A 53 0.57 -10.76 11.62
N ILE A 54 1.88 -10.77 11.49
CA ILE A 54 2.76 -9.60 11.65
C ILE A 54 3.65 -9.47 10.42
N ALA A 55 4.34 -8.35 10.24
CA ALA A 55 5.31 -8.20 9.15
C ALA A 55 6.57 -7.48 9.62
N ILE A 56 7.69 -7.77 8.98
CA ILE A 56 8.81 -6.82 8.94
C ILE A 56 8.44 -5.77 7.90
N PHE A 57 8.22 -4.54 8.34
CA PHE A 57 8.15 -3.37 7.48
C PHE A 57 9.55 -2.81 7.33
N SER A 58 10.05 -2.74 6.11
CA SER A 58 11.35 -2.17 5.77
C SER A 58 11.16 -0.91 4.93
N TYR A 59 11.95 0.12 5.20
CA TYR A 59 11.95 1.34 4.42
C TYR A 59 13.38 1.75 4.06
N TYR A 60 13.49 2.45 2.93
CA TYR A 60 14.70 3.03 2.41
C TYR A 60 14.39 4.37 1.74
N ARG A 61 15.25 5.35 1.94
CA ARG A 61 15.17 6.66 1.33
C ARG A 61 16.57 7.20 1.07
N ASP A 62 16.80 7.64 -0.16
CA ASP A 62 17.92 8.51 -0.51
C ASP A 62 17.40 9.72 -1.33
N ALA A 63 18.30 10.40 -2.06
CA ALA A 63 17.93 11.56 -2.88
C ALA A 63 17.12 11.19 -4.14
N GLU A 64 17.17 9.94 -4.60
CA GLU A 64 16.62 9.49 -5.88
C GLU A 64 15.44 8.51 -5.70
N ARG A 65 15.45 7.74 -4.61
CA ARG A 65 14.53 6.63 -4.39
C ARG A 65 13.95 6.64 -2.98
N VAL A 66 12.63 6.44 -2.91
CA VAL A 66 11.91 6.03 -1.71
C VAL A 66 11.34 4.65 -1.97
N HIS A 67 11.62 3.71 -1.08
CA HIS A 67 11.17 2.33 -1.21
C HIS A 67 10.70 1.81 0.15
N ALA A 68 9.59 1.09 0.14
CA ALA A 68 9.10 0.37 1.31
C ALA A 68 8.64 -1.02 0.90
N SER A 69 8.94 -2.00 1.74
CA SER A 69 8.56 -3.38 1.52
C SER A 69 8.08 -4.05 2.79
N TRP A 70 7.20 -5.03 2.61
CA TRP A 70 6.68 -5.87 3.69
C TRP A 70 7.14 -7.31 3.50
N SER A 71 7.59 -7.94 4.59
CA SER A 71 7.82 -9.38 4.70
C SER A 71 6.86 -9.93 5.76
N PRO A 72 5.63 -10.31 5.38
CA PRO A 72 4.62 -10.71 6.34
C PRO A 72 4.76 -12.19 6.73
N PHE A 73 4.28 -12.49 7.93
CA PHE A 73 4.26 -13.81 8.55
C PHE A 73 2.88 -14.09 9.11
N CYS A 74 2.35 -15.27 8.87
CA CYS A 74 1.22 -15.85 9.59
C CYS A 74 1.67 -17.15 10.29
N GLU A 75 0.80 -17.76 11.08
CA GLU A 75 1.15 -18.98 11.84
C GLU A 75 1.58 -20.15 10.93
N TYR A 76 1.06 -20.17 9.71
CA TYR A 76 1.35 -21.16 8.69
C TYR A 76 2.32 -20.64 7.61
N SER A 77 3.04 -19.54 7.86
CA SER A 77 4.20 -19.17 7.05
C SER A 77 5.34 -20.15 7.30
N PRO A 78 5.89 -20.82 6.27
CA PRO A 78 7.01 -21.75 6.45
C PRO A 78 8.23 -21.10 7.11
N GLU A 79 8.49 -19.83 6.83
CA GLU A 79 9.56 -19.03 7.42
C GLU A 79 9.33 -18.78 8.91
N TRP A 80 8.09 -18.43 9.28
CA TRP A 80 7.71 -18.25 10.69
C TRP A 80 7.87 -19.54 11.49
N VAL A 81 7.44 -20.65 10.90
CA VAL A 81 7.60 -21.99 11.48
C VAL A 81 9.09 -22.36 11.58
N ALA A 82 9.90 -22.06 10.55
CA ALA A 82 11.33 -22.32 10.56
C ALA A 82 12.03 -21.62 11.73
N LEU A 83 11.72 -20.34 11.96
CA LEU A 83 12.30 -19.55 13.05
C LEU A 83 11.90 -20.11 14.43
N ASN A 84 10.62 -20.41 14.64
CA ASN A 84 10.13 -20.91 15.92
C ASN A 84 10.64 -22.33 16.24
N GLU A 85 10.58 -23.24 15.27
CA GLU A 85 11.04 -24.63 15.44
C GLU A 85 12.57 -24.69 15.51
N GLY A 86 13.28 -23.86 14.75
CA GLY A 86 14.73 -23.73 14.83
C GLY A 86 15.18 -23.24 16.22
N ARG A 87 14.49 -22.22 16.76
CA ARG A 87 14.73 -21.75 18.14
C ARG A 87 14.51 -22.85 19.17
N ALA A 88 13.42 -23.61 19.02
CA ALA A 88 13.09 -24.73 19.90
C ALA A 88 14.10 -25.89 19.80
N ALA A 89 14.67 -26.12 18.61
CA ALA A 89 15.72 -27.10 18.38
C ALA A 89 17.13 -26.64 18.86
N GLY A 90 17.25 -25.39 19.33
CA GLY A 90 18.54 -24.80 19.70
C GLY A 90 19.46 -24.58 18.50
N ALA A 91 18.88 -24.34 17.32
CA ALA A 91 19.62 -23.95 16.12
C ALA A 91 19.94 -22.46 16.16
N GLU A 92 21.05 -22.09 15.53
CA GLU A 92 21.35 -20.71 15.21
C GLU A 92 20.55 -20.30 13.96
N LEU A 93 19.77 -19.25 14.11
CA LEU A 93 18.92 -18.73 13.05
C LEU A 93 19.69 -17.69 12.24
N ARG A 94 19.41 -17.59 10.93
CA ARG A 94 19.89 -16.51 10.07
C ARG A 94 18.89 -16.18 8.97
N PHE A 95 18.73 -14.88 8.71
CA PHE A 95 18.23 -14.42 7.41
C PHE A 95 19.39 -14.36 6.41
N ILE A 96 19.20 -14.96 5.23
CA ILE A 96 20.29 -15.19 4.27
C ILE A 96 20.14 -14.44 2.95
N ASP A 97 19.06 -13.68 2.77
CA ASP A 97 18.80 -12.97 1.51
C ASP A 97 19.16 -11.49 1.65
N LEU A 98 19.32 -10.79 0.51
CA LEU A 98 19.86 -9.44 0.44
C LEU A 98 19.08 -8.45 1.34
N PRO A 99 19.72 -7.39 1.85
CA PRO A 99 19.02 -6.37 2.63
C PRO A 99 17.78 -5.83 1.92
N ALA A 100 16.74 -5.47 2.68
CA ALA A 100 15.48 -4.98 2.09
C ALA A 100 15.65 -3.70 1.26
N TRP A 101 16.69 -2.90 1.54
CA TRP A 101 17.02 -1.72 0.76
C TRP A 101 17.76 -2.01 -0.56
N HIS A 102 18.24 -3.23 -0.80
CA HIS A 102 19.08 -3.51 -1.97
C HIS A 102 18.34 -3.19 -3.30
N PRO A 103 19.03 -2.69 -4.35
CA PRO A 103 18.40 -2.37 -5.64
C PRO A 103 17.60 -3.51 -6.27
N ALA A 104 17.98 -4.76 -6.03
CA ALA A 104 17.26 -5.97 -6.47
C ALA A 104 15.79 -6.04 -5.97
N PHE A 105 15.43 -5.23 -4.97
CA PHE A 105 14.05 -5.12 -4.47
C PHE A 105 13.39 -3.79 -4.84
N ALA A 106 14.02 -2.89 -5.61
CA ALA A 106 13.54 -1.52 -5.82
C ALA A 106 12.10 -1.45 -6.33
N ASP A 107 11.71 -2.35 -7.23
CA ASP A 107 10.38 -2.42 -7.82
C ASP A 107 9.43 -3.41 -7.09
N ARG A 108 9.88 -4.01 -5.98
CA ARG A 108 9.14 -5.04 -5.23
C ARG A 108 8.60 -4.49 -3.91
N SER A 109 7.36 -4.00 -3.90
CA SER A 109 6.67 -3.62 -2.65
C SER A 109 6.43 -4.81 -1.70
N ASN A 110 6.44 -6.02 -2.24
CA ASN A 110 6.40 -7.25 -1.49
C ASN A 110 7.62 -8.10 -1.82
N ARG A 111 8.37 -8.46 -0.77
CA ARG A 111 9.62 -9.22 -0.90
C ARG A 111 9.44 -10.56 -1.60
N TYR A 112 8.29 -11.21 -1.36
CA TYR A 112 8.01 -12.56 -1.82
C TYR A 112 7.28 -12.61 -3.17
N ALA A 113 7.12 -11.49 -3.88
CA ALA A 113 6.40 -11.47 -5.16
C ALA A 113 7.22 -12.10 -6.29
N ASP A 114 6.65 -13.13 -6.95
CA ASP A 114 7.21 -13.74 -8.15
C ASP A 114 6.86 -12.89 -9.38
N ALA A 115 7.86 -12.34 -10.07
CA ALA A 115 7.68 -11.41 -11.19
C ALA A 115 8.06 -11.98 -12.58
N GLU A 116 8.43 -13.26 -12.68
CA GLU A 116 8.95 -13.81 -13.94
C GLU A 116 7.84 -14.26 -14.92
N ARG A 117 7.94 -13.84 -16.19
CA ARG A 117 7.05 -14.33 -17.29
C ARG A 117 7.08 -15.84 -17.44
N ARG A 118 8.23 -16.46 -17.19
CA ARG A 118 8.41 -17.91 -17.25
C ARG A 118 7.54 -18.64 -16.23
N TYR A 119 7.42 -18.08 -15.03
CA TYR A 119 6.55 -18.63 -13.99
C TYR A 119 5.10 -18.72 -14.50
N ALA A 120 4.62 -17.67 -15.18
CA ALA A 120 3.29 -17.66 -15.79
C ALA A 120 3.13 -18.75 -16.87
N ASP A 121 4.09 -18.90 -17.78
CA ASP A 121 4.01 -19.88 -18.87
C ASP A 121 4.00 -21.34 -18.36
N VAL A 122 4.87 -21.66 -17.39
CA VAL A 122 4.93 -23.02 -16.81
C VAL A 122 3.66 -23.31 -16.03
N THR A 123 3.21 -22.36 -15.21
CA THR A 123 2.00 -22.55 -14.41
C THR A 123 0.74 -22.65 -15.27
N GLU A 124 0.63 -21.90 -16.38
CA GLU A 124 -0.48 -22.04 -17.33
C GLU A 124 -0.50 -23.43 -17.99
N ARG A 125 0.68 -23.97 -18.35
CA ARG A 125 0.78 -25.33 -18.89
C ARG A 125 0.34 -26.38 -17.86
N LEU A 126 0.80 -26.26 -16.62
CA LEU A 126 0.39 -27.15 -15.53
C LEU A 126 -1.12 -27.04 -15.28
N CYS A 127 -1.69 -25.83 -15.27
CA CYS A 127 -3.13 -25.65 -15.10
C CYS A 127 -3.92 -26.38 -16.20
N ARG A 128 -3.48 -26.30 -17.46
CA ARG A 128 -4.10 -27.05 -18.57
C ARG A 128 -3.97 -28.56 -18.42
N GLU A 129 -2.80 -29.06 -18.04
CA GLU A 129 -2.54 -30.50 -17.87
C GLU A 129 -3.39 -31.11 -16.74
N PHE A 130 -3.50 -30.39 -15.62
CA PHE A 130 -4.32 -30.80 -14.48
C PHE A 130 -5.79 -30.40 -14.61
N ALA A 131 -6.18 -29.77 -15.73
CA ALA A 131 -7.53 -29.27 -16.00
C ALA A 131 -8.11 -28.40 -14.86
N VAL A 132 -7.31 -27.47 -14.35
CA VAL A 132 -7.69 -26.51 -13.30
C VAL A 132 -7.61 -25.08 -13.81
N ASP A 133 -8.43 -24.17 -13.26
CA ASP A 133 -8.61 -22.82 -13.80
C ASP A 133 -7.41 -21.89 -13.54
N ASN A 134 -6.68 -22.08 -12.43
CA ASN A 134 -5.58 -21.20 -12.04
C ASN A 134 -4.58 -21.87 -11.08
N THR A 135 -3.48 -21.15 -10.85
CA THR A 135 -2.35 -21.55 -9.99
C THR A 135 -2.72 -21.83 -8.55
N ASP A 136 -3.66 -21.08 -7.99
CA ASP A 136 -4.06 -21.26 -6.60
C ASP A 136 -4.85 -22.57 -6.43
N ILE A 137 -5.72 -22.91 -7.39
CA ILE A 137 -6.42 -24.20 -7.43
C ILE A 137 -5.44 -25.35 -7.70
N LEU A 138 -4.52 -25.17 -8.64
CA LEU A 138 -3.46 -26.14 -8.92
C LEU A 138 -2.67 -26.46 -7.64
N TRP A 139 -2.32 -25.43 -6.88
CA TRP A 139 -1.57 -25.60 -5.64
C TRP A 139 -2.37 -26.32 -4.56
N ASP A 140 -3.64 -25.94 -4.38
CA ASP A 140 -4.53 -26.62 -3.43
C ASP A 140 -4.61 -28.12 -3.74
N HIS A 141 -4.79 -28.45 -5.02
CA HIS A 141 -4.85 -29.82 -5.54
C HIS A 141 -3.56 -30.60 -5.32
N LEU A 142 -2.41 -29.99 -5.61
CA LEU A 142 -1.11 -30.66 -5.57
C LEU A 142 -0.50 -30.76 -4.18
N PHE A 143 -0.83 -29.86 -3.24
CA PHE A 143 -0.05 -29.75 -2.00
C PHE A 143 -0.90 -29.64 -0.73
N GLU A 144 -1.94 -28.79 -0.72
CA GLU A 144 -2.60 -28.41 0.53
C GLU A 144 -3.53 -29.49 1.09
N ILE A 145 -4.20 -30.24 0.22
CA ILE A 145 -5.21 -31.22 0.62
C ILE A 145 -4.70 -32.67 0.63
N ASP A 146 -3.43 -32.89 0.29
CA ASP A 146 -2.80 -34.21 0.30
C ASP A 146 -1.44 -34.17 1.01
N PRO A 147 -1.32 -34.72 2.23
CA PRO A 147 -0.07 -34.69 2.99
C PRO A 147 1.01 -35.65 2.47
N GLY A 148 0.68 -36.62 1.61
CA GLY A 148 1.62 -37.65 1.17
C GLY A 148 2.64 -37.14 0.15
N GLY A 149 3.94 -37.34 0.35
CA GLY A 149 4.96 -37.05 -0.68
C GLY A 149 5.05 -35.57 -1.08
N VAL A 150 4.70 -34.63 -0.20
CA VAL A 150 4.76 -33.18 -0.48
C VAL A 150 6.17 -32.74 -0.87
N GLY A 151 7.20 -33.21 -0.17
CA GLY A 151 8.60 -32.83 -0.49
C GLY A 151 9.01 -33.19 -1.91
N GLU A 152 8.79 -34.44 -2.35
CA GLU A 152 9.12 -34.88 -3.71
C GLU A 152 8.34 -34.10 -4.77
N ARG A 153 7.06 -33.80 -4.52
CA ARG A 153 6.23 -33.00 -5.42
C ARG A 153 6.71 -31.55 -5.51
N LEU A 154 7.12 -30.94 -4.38
CA LEU A 154 7.67 -29.58 -4.36
C LEU A 154 8.97 -29.53 -5.18
N ASP A 155 9.85 -30.52 -5.00
CA ASP A 155 11.12 -30.59 -5.73
C ASP A 155 10.90 -30.68 -7.23
N ALA A 156 9.99 -31.57 -7.68
CA ALA A 156 9.61 -31.66 -9.09
C ALA A 156 8.97 -30.37 -9.62
N TYR A 157 8.07 -29.76 -8.84
CA TYR A 157 7.36 -28.54 -9.23
C TYR A 157 8.31 -27.35 -9.38
N PHE A 158 9.20 -27.13 -8.42
CA PHE A 158 10.15 -26.01 -8.48
C PHE A 158 11.28 -26.24 -9.48
N ALA A 159 11.72 -27.48 -9.69
CA ALA A 159 12.63 -27.81 -10.78
C ALA A 159 12.01 -27.48 -12.16
N LEU A 160 10.71 -27.75 -12.35
CA LEU A 160 9.99 -27.37 -13.57
C LEU A 160 9.85 -25.85 -13.73
N LEU A 161 9.52 -25.14 -12.64
CA LEU A 161 9.43 -23.67 -12.65
C LEU A 161 10.77 -23.02 -13.00
N ARG A 162 11.84 -23.44 -12.33
CA ARG A 162 13.19 -22.91 -12.55
C ARG A 162 13.74 -23.28 -13.92
N GLY A 163 13.59 -24.55 -14.31
CA GLY A 163 14.20 -25.21 -15.47
C GLY A 163 15.61 -24.72 -15.83
N GLU A 164 15.96 -24.68 -17.13
CA GLU A 164 17.38 -24.52 -17.55
C GLU A 164 17.87 -23.10 -17.86
N ALA A 165 17.00 -22.09 -18.01
CA ALA A 165 17.44 -20.73 -18.32
C ALA A 165 17.91 -19.96 -17.06
N GLU A 166 18.87 -19.05 -17.25
CA GLU A 166 19.37 -18.16 -16.20
C GLU A 166 18.26 -17.28 -15.63
N ALA A 167 18.34 -16.98 -14.32
CA ALA A 167 17.42 -16.05 -13.67
C ALA A 167 17.72 -14.61 -14.10
N GLY A 168 16.79 -13.68 -13.83
CA GLY A 168 17.10 -12.26 -13.91
C GLY A 168 18.32 -11.85 -13.07
N GLU A 169 18.93 -10.70 -13.39
CA GLU A 169 20.11 -10.17 -12.67
C GLU A 169 19.84 -10.03 -11.16
N ASP A 170 18.63 -9.57 -10.79
CA ASP A 170 18.20 -9.40 -9.39
C ASP A 170 18.21 -10.72 -8.61
N ASP A 171 17.58 -11.76 -9.16
CA ASP A 171 17.49 -13.06 -8.49
C ASP A 171 18.84 -13.79 -8.50
N THR A 172 19.69 -13.55 -9.50
CA THR A 172 21.08 -14.05 -9.51
C THR A 172 21.92 -13.44 -8.38
N ALA A 173 21.77 -12.15 -8.11
CA ALA A 173 22.45 -11.48 -7.00
C ALA A 173 21.97 -12.03 -5.64
N ARG A 174 20.66 -12.25 -5.50
CA ARG A 174 20.05 -12.87 -4.30
C ARG A 174 20.57 -14.29 -4.08
N GLU A 175 20.55 -15.13 -5.11
CA GLU A 175 20.99 -16.53 -5.06
C GLU A 175 22.48 -16.66 -4.70
N SER A 176 23.33 -15.79 -5.28
CA SER A 176 24.77 -15.77 -4.99
C SER A 176 25.04 -15.43 -3.51
N TYR A 177 24.38 -14.39 -3.00
CA TYR A 177 24.49 -13.97 -1.60
C TYR A 177 23.96 -15.03 -0.63
N MET A 178 22.79 -15.60 -0.92
CA MET A 178 22.22 -16.71 -0.12
C MET A 178 23.18 -17.92 -0.06
N ALA A 179 23.82 -18.27 -1.18
CA ALA A 179 24.76 -19.39 -1.22
C ALA A 179 26.02 -19.17 -0.36
N GLU A 180 26.50 -17.92 -0.20
CA GLU A 180 27.60 -17.59 0.72
C GLU A 180 27.25 -17.94 2.17
N TRP A 181 26.06 -17.56 2.63
CA TRP A 181 25.57 -17.93 3.96
C TRP A 181 25.45 -19.44 4.15
N VAL A 182 24.97 -20.15 3.14
CA VAL A 182 24.82 -21.62 3.19
C VAL A 182 26.19 -22.29 3.36
N ARG A 183 27.19 -21.88 2.58
CA ARG A 183 28.56 -22.44 2.68
C ARG A 183 29.20 -22.15 4.02
N ALA A 184 29.06 -20.92 4.53
CA ALA A 184 29.59 -20.54 5.84
C ALA A 184 28.94 -21.34 6.98
N ALA A 185 27.61 -21.51 6.93
CA ALA A 185 26.89 -22.31 7.90
C ALA A 185 27.26 -23.79 7.84
N GLU A 186 27.38 -24.39 6.63
CA GLU A 186 27.82 -25.78 6.49
C GLU A 186 29.22 -26.00 7.08
N ALA A 187 30.15 -25.09 6.81
CA ALA A 187 31.50 -25.15 7.36
C ALA A 187 31.53 -25.00 8.90
N ALA A 188 30.64 -24.17 9.46
CA ALA A 188 30.56 -23.92 10.89
C ALA A 188 29.72 -24.94 11.68
N ALA A 189 28.89 -25.74 11.01
CA ALA A 189 27.93 -26.66 11.65
C ALA A 189 28.57 -27.90 12.29
N GLY A 190 29.81 -28.21 11.96
CA GLY A 190 30.47 -29.47 12.38
C GLY A 190 29.66 -30.68 11.91
N ASP A 191 29.34 -31.59 12.83
CA ASP A 191 28.60 -32.83 12.52
C ASP A 191 27.07 -32.65 12.49
N ARG A 192 26.55 -31.45 12.78
CA ARG A 192 25.09 -31.20 12.83
C ARG A 192 24.57 -30.73 11.47
N PRO A 193 23.34 -31.10 11.07
CA PRO A 193 22.76 -30.66 9.81
C PRO A 193 22.55 -29.14 9.72
N VAL A 194 22.45 -28.63 8.50
CA VAL A 194 21.97 -27.28 8.19
C VAL A 194 20.66 -27.40 7.42
N VAL A 195 19.65 -26.62 7.79
CA VAL A 195 18.37 -26.55 7.06
C VAL A 195 18.23 -25.18 6.42
N VAL A 196 17.90 -25.16 5.13
CA VAL A 196 17.72 -23.95 4.33
C VAL A 196 16.27 -23.89 3.87
N VAL A 197 15.57 -22.80 4.18
CA VAL A 197 14.16 -22.56 3.84
C VAL A 197 14.06 -21.32 2.97
N THR A 198 13.77 -21.50 1.69
CA THR A 198 13.64 -20.41 0.71
C THR A 198 12.45 -20.64 -0.21
N GLY A 199 11.96 -19.58 -0.84
CA GLY A 199 11.07 -19.64 -1.98
C GLY A 199 11.59 -20.67 -2.97
N GLY A 200 10.71 -21.58 -3.39
CA GLY A 200 11.14 -22.79 -4.07
C GLY A 200 11.82 -22.54 -5.42
N PHE A 201 11.58 -21.38 -6.04
CA PHE A 201 12.32 -20.93 -7.22
C PHE A 201 13.83 -20.91 -7.01
N HIS A 202 14.31 -20.49 -5.83
CA HIS A 202 15.73 -20.38 -5.52
C HIS A 202 16.41 -21.72 -5.21
N LYS A 203 15.64 -22.72 -4.75
CA LYS A 203 16.20 -23.99 -4.26
C LYS A 203 17.17 -24.66 -5.26
N PRO A 204 16.81 -24.88 -6.54
CA PRO A 204 17.71 -25.58 -7.47
C PRO A 204 19.04 -24.83 -7.72
N ALA A 205 18.99 -23.50 -7.75
CA ALA A 205 20.18 -22.67 -7.91
C ALA A 205 21.07 -22.72 -6.66
N LEU A 206 20.47 -22.67 -5.48
CA LEU A 206 21.21 -22.75 -4.21
C LEU A 206 21.91 -24.10 -4.01
N GLU A 207 21.28 -25.21 -4.39
CA GLU A 207 21.92 -26.53 -4.38
C GLU A 207 23.19 -26.57 -5.23
N THR A 208 23.17 -25.87 -6.38
CA THR A 208 24.32 -25.78 -7.28
C THR A 208 25.39 -24.81 -6.76
N LEU A 209 24.99 -23.60 -6.37
CA LEU A 209 25.89 -22.53 -5.94
C LEU A 209 26.53 -22.81 -4.57
N ALA A 210 25.85 -23.51 -3.67
CA ALA A 210 26.41 -23.88 -2.37
C ALA A 210 27.48 -24.98 -2.49
N ALA A 211 27.53 -25.74 -3.59
CA ALA A 211 28.49 -26.83 -3.76
C ALA A 211 29.95 -26.35 -3.94
N THR A 212 30.17 -25.08 -4.32
CA THR A 212 31.51 -24.53 -4.58
C THR A 212 31.62 -23.08 -4.11
N GLY A 213 32.82 -22.65 -3.71
CA GLY A 213 33.10 -21.27 -3.29
C GLY A 213 33.77 -21.17 -1.92
N GLY A 214 33.96 -19.94 -1.45
CA GLY A 214 34.51 -19.66 -0.12
C GLY A 214 33.54 -20.03 1.01
N THR A 215 34.09 -20.30 2.19
CA THR A 215 33.35 -20.68 3.40
C THR A 215 33.38 -19.60 4.49
N ASP A 216 33.89 -18.41 4.19
CA ASP A 216 33.88 -17.27 5.10
C ASP A 216 32.44 -16.73 5.26
N TRP A 217 32.11 -16.23 6.44
CA TRP A 217 30.83 -15.57 6.67
C TRP A 217 30.74 -14.29 5.85
N PRO A 218 29.67 -14.09 5.07
CA PRO A 218 29.50 -12.87 4.29
C PRO A 218 29.16 -11.68 5.19
N ASP A 219 29.58 -10.49 4.76
CA ASP A 219 29.18 -9.23 5.38
C ASP A 219 27.76 -8.85 4.97
N VAL A 220 26.96 -8.33 5.90
CA VAL A 220 25.66 -7.73 5.57
C VAL A 220 25.90 -6.39 4.88
N PRO A 221 25.45 -6.21 3.62
CA PRO A 221 25.64 -4.95 2.91
C PRO A 221 25.04 -3.78 3.70
N ARG A 222 25.72 -2.62 3.67
CA ARG A 222 25.25 -1.39 4.31
C ARG A 222 24.62 -0.45 3.27
N PRO A 223 23.57 0.31 3.64
CA PRO A 223 22.98 1.28 2.74
C PRO A 223 24.02 2.35 2.33
N PRO A 224 23.87 2.98 1.15
CA PRO A 224 24.74 4.06 0.70
C PRO A 224 24.84 5.21 1.71
N GLU A 225 25.96 5.93 1.68
CA GLU A 225 26.15 7.11 2.54
C GLU A 225 25.09 8.17 2.26
N GLY A 226 24.47 8.70 3.32
CA GLY A 226 23.39 9.69 3.22
C GLY A 226 21.99 9.09 3.01
N ALA A 227 21.87 7.77 2.80
CA ALA A 227 20.58 7.10 2.78
C ALA A 227 20.06 6.82 4.21
N ALA A 228 18.76 6.95 4.41
CA ALA A 228 18.06 6.52 5.60
C ALA A 228 17.34 5.20 5.32
N GLY A 229 17.57 4.18 6.15
CA GLY A 229 16.86 2.91 6.03
C GLY A 229 16.77 2.19 7.36
N GLY A 230 15.75 1.34 7.48
CA GLY A 230 15.50 0.57 8.69
C GLY A 230 14.32 -0.38 8.56
N GLY A 231 14.16 -1.25 9.55
CA GLY A 231 13.04 -2.19 9.62
C GLY A 231 12.36 -2.18 10.99
N PHE A 232 11.05 -2.36 11.04
CA PHE A 232 10.28 -2.51 12.28
C PHE A 232 9.24 -3.61 12.12
N LEU A 233 8.92 -4.29 13.23
CA LEU A 233 7.77 -5.19 13.24
C LEU A 233 6.49 -4.36 13.28
N VAL A 234 5.52 -4.75 12.46
CA VAL A 234 4.21 -4.09 12.36
C VAL A 234 3.09 -5.14 12.49
N PRO A 235 1.99 -4.85 13.21
CA PRO A 235 0.80 -5.68 13.12
C PRO A 235 0.30 -5.72 11.67
N TYR A 236 -0.05 -6.91 11.20
CA TYR A 236 -0.56 -7.12 9.85
C TYR A 236 -1.96 -7.74 9.93
N SER A 237 -2.62 -7.95 8.79
CA SER A 237 -3.96 -8.54 8.79
C SER A 237 -4.13 -9.54 7.68
N PHE A 238 -5.06 -10.47 7.87
CA PHE A 238 -5.51 -11.38 6.82
C PHE A 238 -5.99 -10.62 5.59
N ARG A 239 -6.66 -9.48 5.78
CA ARG A 239 -7.05 -8.62 4.66
C ARG A 239 -5.84 -8.18 3.83
N ARG A 240 -4.75 -7.72 4.46
CA ARG A 240 -3.54 -7.29 3.75
C ARG A 240 -2.70 -8.47 3.20
N LEU A 241 -2.93 -9.70 3.67
CA LEU A 241 -2.34 -10.93 3.12
C LEU A 241 -3.13 -11.50 1.93
N ASP A 242 -4.39 -11.09 1.77
CA ASP A 242 -5.28 -11.73 0.81
C ASP A 242 -5.07 -11.20 -0.61
N ALA A 243 -4.74 -12.11 -1.53
CA ALA A 243 -4.58 -11.79 -2.94
C ALA A 243 -5.85 -11.18 -3.57
N PHE A 244 -7.05 -11.51 -3.05
CA PHE A 244 -8.30 -10.90 -3.50
C PHE A 244 -8.44 -9.40 -3.16
N THR A 245 -7.53 -8.85 -2.36
CA THR A 245 -7.48 -7.41 -2.05
C THR A 245 -6.32 -6.69 -2.73
N GLY A 246 -5.58 -7.38 -3.63
CA GLY A 246 -4.46 -6.81 -4.37
C GLY A 246 -3.07 -7.21 -3.85
N TYR A 247 -2.97 -8.15 -2.91
CA TYR A 247 -1.68 -8.66 -2.45
C TYR A 247 -1.05 -9.61 -3.49
N GLN A 248 0.01 -9.16 -4.17
CA GLN A 248 0.49 -9.78 -5.41
C GLN A 248 1.19 -11.16 -5.26
N SER A 249 1.66 -11.51 -4.06
CA SER A 249 2.45 -12.73 -3.80
C SER A 249 1.72 -13.83 -3.01
N GLY A 250 0.68 -13.47 -2.25
CA GLY A 250 0.10 -14.38 -1.26
C GLY A 250 -0.84 -15.43 -1.81
N MET A 251 -1.12 -16.44 -0.98
CA MET A 251 -2.22 -17.35 -1.23
C MET A 251 -3.57 -16.63 -0.93
N PRO A 252 -4.59 -16.80 -1.78
CA PRO A 252 -5.91 -16.17 -1.57
C PRO A 252 -6.66 -16.85 -0.42
N SER A 253 -7.53 -16.14 0.30
CA SER A 253 -8.32 -16.74 1.39
C SER A 253 -7.51 -17.19 2.63
N PRO A 254 -6.80 -16.28 3.31
CA PRO A 254 -5.99 -16.62 4.48
C PRO A 254 -6.75 -17.30 5.64
N GLU A 255 -8.03 -17.01 5.86
CA GLU A 255 -8.82 -17.73 6.89
C GLU A 255 -9.02 -19.21 6.53
N TYR A 256 -9.13 -19.53 5.24
CA TYR A 256 -9.17 -20.93 4.81
C TYR A 256 -7.89 -21.67 5.16
N TYR A 257 -6.72 -21.11 4.84
CA TYR A 257 -5.45 -21.75 5.15
C TYR A 257 -5.17 -21.79 6.65
N GLN A 258 -5.62 -20.79 7.40
CA GLN A 258 -5.52 -20.80 8.85
C GLN A 258 -6.28 -21.99 9.45
N ARG A 259 -7.51 -22.23 9.01
CA ARG A 259 -8.29 -23.39 9.47
C ARG A 259 -7.74 -24.70 8.95
N LEU A 260 -7.21 -24.73 7.73
CA LEU A 260 -6.50 -25.90 7.20
C LEU A 260 -5.27 -26.24 8.05
N TRP A 261 -4.55 -25.23 8.52
CA TRP A 261 -3.41 -25.37 9.41
C TRP A 261 -3.81 -25.85 10.82
N GLU A 262 -4.81 -25.23 11.42
CA GLU A 262 -5.29 -25.53 12.79
C GLU A 262 -6.02 -26.87 12.86
N ASP A 263 -6.97 -27.10 11.95
CA ASP A 263 -8.00 -28.14 12.09
C ASP A 263 -7.91 -29.26 11.04
N GLY A 264 -7.20 -29.02 9.94
CA GLY A 264 -7.16 -29.92 8.78
C GLY A 264 -8.31 -29.71 7.78
N PRO A 265 -8.26 -30.35 6.60
CA PRO A 265 -9.09 -29.96 5.44
C PRO A 265 -10.59 -30.18 5.66
N ASP A 266 -11.01 -31.31 6.22
CA ASP A 266 -12.44 -31.61 6.44
C ASP A 266 -13.09 -30.65 7.45
N ALA A 267 -12.40 -30.38 8.56
CA ALA A 267 -12.88 -29.48 9.61
C ALA A 267 -12.88 -28.02 9.13
N ALA A 268 -11.85 -27.61 8.37
CA ALA A 268 -11.78 -26.28 7.77
C ALA A 268 -12.96 -26.04 6.82
N ALA A 269 -13.25 -27.00 5.93
CA ALA A 269 -14.37 -26.90 5.00
C ALA A 269 -15.70 -26.78 5.74
N GLY A 270 -15.97 -27.66 6.71
CA GLY A 270 -17.21 -27.61 7.50
C GLY A 270 -17.41 -26.27 8.21
N ALA A 271 -16.38 -25.79 8.91
CA ALA A 271 -16.45 -24.55 9.67
C ALA A 271 -16.65 -23.31 8.77
N LEU A 272 -16.08 -23.31 7.56
CA LEU A 272 -16.25 -22.21 6.61
C LEU A 272 -17.64 -22.20 5.98
N ILE A 273 -18.22 -23.35 5.65
CA ILE A 273 -19.63 -23.43 5.21
C ILE A 273 -20.53 -22.79 6.27
N GLU A 274 -20.36 -23.20 7.54
CA GLU A 274 -21.13 -22.63 8.65
C GLU A 274 -20.92 -21.12 8.79
N THR A 275 -19.68 -20.65 8.65
CA THR A 275 -19.34 -19.23 8.69
C THR A 275 -20.03 -18.45 7.58
N VAL A 276 -19.99 -18.93 6.34
CA VAL A 276 -20.66 -18.28 5.20
C VAL A 276 -22.16 -18.19 5.43
N VAL A 277 -22.81 -19.30 5.82
CA VAL A 277 -24.25 -19.32 6.10
C VAL A 277 -24.61 -18.38 7.24
N ALA A 278 -23.83 -18.34 8.32
CA ALA A 278 -24.05 -17.43 9.43
C ALA A 278 -23.95 -15.95 9.00
N ARG A 279 -22.98 -15.61 8.13
CA ARG A 279 -22.82 -14.26 7.58
C ARG A 279 -23.99 -13.85 6.71
N LEU A 280 -24.45 -14.74 5.83
CA LEU A 280 -25.63 -14.50 4.98
C LEU A 280 -26.89 -14.26 5.82
N ARG A 281 -27.13 -15.10 6.82
CA ARG A 281 -28.26 -14.93 7.76
C ARG A 281 -28.17 -13.61 8.53
N LYS A 282 -26.97 -13.21 8.99
CA LYS A 282 -26.75 -11.91 9.65
C LYS A 282 -27.08 -10.72 8.73
N ARG A 283 -26.87 -10.87 7.41
CA ARG A 283 -27.29 -9.92 6.37
C ARG A 283 -28.77 -10.05 5.96
N ARG A 284 -29.56 -10.84 6.70
CA ARG A 284 -30.99 -11.12 6.42
C ARG A 284 -31.24 -11.81 5.08
N GLN A 285 -30.24 -12.51 4.53
CA GLN A 285 -30.44 -13.40 3.39
C GLN A 285 -31.11 -14.70 3.87
N VAL A 286 -32.06 -15.21 3.09
CA VAL A 286 -32.81 -16.42 3.42
C VAL A 286 -31.95 -17.64 3.06
N VAL A 287 -31.36 -18.26 4.08
CA VAL A 287 -30.60 -19.51 3.93
C VAL A 287 -31.14 -20.54 4.91
N SER A 288 -31.85 -21.54 4.39
CA SER A 288 -32.48 -22.61 5.17
C SER A 288 -31.47 -23.66 5.62
N THR A 289 -31.89 -24.58 6.49
CA THR A 289 -31.08 -25.76 6.83
C THR A 289 -30.93 -26.71 5.64
N ALA A 290 -31.92 -26.76 4.73
CA ALA A 290 -31.82 -27.55 3.51
C ALA A 290 -30.71 -27.02 2.59
N ASP A 291 -30.57 -25.69 2.49
CA ASP A 291 -29.50 -25.06 1.70
C ASP A 291 -28.11 -25.35 2.29
N LEU A 292 -28.00 -25.38 3.62
CA LEU A 292 -26.76 -25.79 4.29
C LEU A 292 -26.40 -27.25 3.99
N ILE A 293 -27.39 -28.16 4.04
CA ILE A 293 -27.20 -29.57 3.67
C ILE A 293 -26.80 -29.68 2.18
N ALA A 294 -27.45 -28.91 1.31
CA ALA A 294 -27.13 -28.87 -0.12
C ALA A 294 -25.70 -28.38 -0.36
N ALA A 295 -25.28 -27.27 0.26
CA ALA A 295 -23.91 -26.74 0.14
C ALA A 295 -22.86 -27.77 0.55
N ARG A 296 -23.07 -28.46 1.68
CA ARG A 296 -22.18 -29.53 2.13
C ARG A 296 -22.17 -30.72 1.16
N THR A 297 -23.35 -31.17 0.74
CA THR A 297 -23.49 -32.32 -0.17
C THR A 297 -22.83 -32.04 -1.52
N LEU A 298 -23.00 -30.83 -2.07
CA LEU A 298 -22.38 -30.42 -3.32
C LEU A 298 -20.87 -30.26 -3.17
N THR A 299 -20.38 -29.71 -2.07
CA THR A 299 -18.94 -29.65 -1.77
C THR A 299 -18.33 -31.05 -1.74
N GLU A 300 -18.93 -31.99 -1.00
CA GLU A 300 -18.46 -33.38 -0.93
C GLU A 300 -18.56 -34.09 -2.29
N GLY A 301 -19.61 -33.82 -3.07
CA GLY A 301 -19.78 -34.34 -4.42
C GLY A 301 -18.70 -33.85 -5.39
N LEU A 302 -18.42 -32.54 -5.38
CA LEU A 302 -17.38 -31.91 -6.20
C LEU A 302 -15.99 -32.41 -5.83
N THR A 303 -15.71 -32.53 -4.52
CA THR A 303 -14.46 -33.12 -4.00
C THR A 303 -14.19 -34.48 -4.64
N ARG A 304 -15.20 -35.37 -4.62
CA ARG A 304 -15.08 -36.71 -5.22
C ARG A 304 -14.98 -36.68 -6.74
N LEU A 305 -15.77 -35.83 -7.40
CA LEU A 305 -15.79 -35.71 -8.85
C LEU A 305 -14.44 -35.23 -9.41
N ARG A 306 -13.76 -34.34 -8.68
CA ARG A 306 -12.43 -33.82 -9.01
C ARG A 306 -11.29 -34.72 -8.56
N GLY A 307 -11.58 -35.85 -7.92
CA GLY A 307 -10.58 -36.80 -7.42
C GLY A 307 -9.76 -36.28 -6.24
N HIS A 308 -10.25 -35.26 -5.54
CA HIS A 308 -9.57 -34.72 -4.36
C HIS A 308 -9.70 -35.68 -3.17
N ARG A 309 -8.62 -35.81 -2.39
CA ARG A 309 -8.59 -36.65 -1.18
C ARG A 309 -9.36 -36.07 0.00
N ALA A 310 -9.42 -34.74 0.06
CA ALA A 310 -10.16 -33.97 1.04
C ALA A 310 -10.71 -32.69 0.37
N PRO A 311 -11.73 -32.03 0.94
CA PRO A 311 -12.32 -30.85 0.33
C PRO A 311 -11.29 -29.74 0.12
N ALA A 312 -11.12 -29.31 -1.14
CA ALA A 312 -10.30 -28.15 -1.48
C ALA A 312 -11.11 -26.86 -1.37
N ARG A 313 -10.40 -25.73 -1.31
CA ARG A 313 -11.00 -24.39 -1.34
C ARG A 313 -11.97 -24.18 -2.50
N THR A 314 -11.62 -24.68 -3.69
CA THR A 314 -12.48 -24.59 -4.87
C THR A 314 -13.75 -25.44 -4.75
N ASP A 315 -13.67 -26.62 -4.13
CA ASP A 315 -14.84 -27.49 -3.95
C ASP A 315 -15.85 -26.85 -3.00
N LEU A 316 -15.31 -26.26 -1.94
CA LEU A 316 -16.08 -25.49 -0.96
C LEU A 316 -16.80 -24.31 -1.62
N LEU A 317 -16.05 -23.48 -2.36
CA LEU A 317 -16.60 -22.27 -2.99
C LEU A 317 -17.64 -22.59 -4.07
N ASP A 318 -17.36 -23.56 -4.93
CA ASP A 318 -18.28 -23.95 -6.00
C ASP A 318 -19.49 -24.72 -5.45
N GLY A 319 -19.31 -25.52 -4.40
CA GLY A 319 -20.41 -26.17 -3.69
C GLY A 319 -21.34 -25.16 -3.01
N LEU A 320 -20.78 -24.10 -2.41
CA LEU A 320 -21.52 -22.99 -1.83
C LEU A 320 -22.28 -22.18 -2.90
N VAL A 321 -21.64 -21.81 -4.01
CA VAL A 321 -22.33 -21.08 -5.10
C VAL A 321 -23.44 -21.92 -5.70
N SER A 322 -23.17 -23.20 -5.98
CA SER A 322 -24.16 -24.11 -6.58
C SER A 322 -25.38 -24.34 -5.70
N ALA A 323 -25.23 -24.24 -4.37
CA ALA A 323 -26.35 -24.39 -3.43
C ALA A 323 -27.08 -23.08 -3.12
N LEU A 324 -26.36 -21.95 -3.08
CA LEU A 324 -26.86 -20.70 -2.49
C LEU A 324 -27.18 -19.60 -3.50
N VAL A 325 -26.77 -19.77 -4.76
CA VAL A 325 -27.02 -18.80 -5.83
C VAL A 325 -27.96 -19.43 -6.86
N ASN A 326 -29.21 -18.94 -6.89
CA ASN A 326 -30.25 -19.43 -7.79
C ASN A 326 -30.55 -18.48 -8.96
N ASP A 327 -29.95 -17.29 -8.95
CA ASP A 327 -30.11 -16.25 -9.97
C ASP A 327 -28.88 -16.20 -10.90
N ASP A 328 -29.03 -15.57 -12.06
CA ASP A 328 -27.93 -15.37 -13.01
C ASP A 328 -26.80 -14.52 -12.38
N LEU A 329 -25.56 -14.94 -12.63
CA LEU A 329 -24.38 -14.19 -12.24
C LEU A 329 -23.92 -13.30 -13.42
N ASP A 330 -24.11 -11.99 -13.28
CA ASP A 330 -23.65 -10.99 -14.26
C ASP A 330 -22.12 -10.86 -14.34
N GLN A 331 -21.40 -11.47 -13.40
CA GLN A 331 -19.96 -11.37 -13.25
C GLN A 331 -19.35 -12.75 -13.00
N ARG A 332 -18.12 -12.95 -13.47
CA ARG A 332 -17.36 -14.17 -13.20
C ARG A 332 -17.08 -14.31 -11.71
N LEU A 333 -17.03 -15.56 -11.24
CA LEU A 333 -16.67 -15.86 -9.87
C LEU A 333 -15.21 -15.43 -9.59
N PRO A 334 -14.96 -14.71 -8.49
CA PRO A 334 -13.66 -14.08 -8.24
C PRO A 334 -12.52 -15.08 -8.02
N TRP A 335 -12.82 -16.33 -7.64
CA TRP A 335 -11.81 -17.39 -7.48
C TRP A 335 -11.47 -18.16 -8.76
N THR A 336 -12.09 -17.82 -9.90
CA THR A 336 -11.78 -18.42 -11.21
C THR A 336 -10.64 -17.69 -11.92
N SER A 337 -10.34 -16.45 -11.51
CA SER A 337 -9.23 -15.64 -12.04
C SER A 337 -8.61 -14.80 -10.93
N ARG A 338 -7.30 -14.57 -10.93
CA ARG A 338 -6.69 -13.63 -9.98
C ARG A 338 -7.21 -12.21 -10.19
N GLY A 339 -7.73 -11.59 -9.13
CA GLY A 339 -8.20 -10.21 -9.18
C GLY A 339 -9.03 -9.83 -7.96
N THR A 340 -9.27 -8.54 -7.81
CA THR A 340 -10.15 -8.01 -6.77
C THR A 340 -11.61 -8.26 -7.13
N LEU A 341 -12.45 -8.43 -6.11
CA LEU A 341 -13.89 -8.52 -6.30
C LEU A 341 -14.40 -7.25 -6.99
N ALA A 342 -15.06 -7.40 -8.13
CA ALA A 342 -15.59 -6.28 -8.89
C ALA A 342 -16.82 -5.66 -8.16
N PRO A 343 -17.03 -4.33 -8.29
CA PRO A 343 -18.22 -3.68 -7.75
C PRO A 343 -19.50 -4.32 -8.30
N GLY A 344 -20.51 -4.47 -7.43
CA GLY A 344 -21.80 -5.07 -7.81
C GLY A 344 -21.83 -6.60 -7.85
N ALA A 345 -20.78 -7.28 -7.37
CA ALA A 345 -20.80 -8.73 -7.21
C ALA A 345 -21.97 -9.21 -6.33
N HIS A 346 -22.50 -10.39 -6.63
CA HIS A 346 -23.65 -10.97 -5.93
C HIS A 346 -23.41 -11.02 -4.40
N PRO A 347 -24.37 -10.62 -3.55
CA PRO A 347 -24.17 -10.57 -2.10
C PRO A 347 -23.68 -11.88 -1.48
N ALA A 348 -24.12 -13.02 -2.01
CA ALA A 348 -23.64 -14.31 -1.54
C ALA A 348 -22.16 -14.54 -1.83
N VAL A 349 -21.70 -14.16 -3.02
CA VAL A 349 -20.29 -14.24 -3.43
C VAL A 349 -19.42 -13.31 -2.57
N VAL A 350 -19.91 -12.09 -2.29
CA VAL A 350 -19.24 -11.13 -1.39
C VAL A 350 -19.00 -11.76 -0.01
N GLU A 351 -20.02 -12.38 0.57
CA GLU A 351 -19.91 -12.98 1.91
C GLU A 351 -19.10 -14.29 1.90
N MET A 352 -19.09 -15.05 0.80
CA MET A 352 -18.18 -16.20 0.62
C MET A 352 -16.72 -15.75 0.62
N VAL A 353 -16.36 -14.79 -0.24
CA VAL A 353 -15.00 -14.25 -0.28
C VAL A 353 -14.63 -13.68 1.09
N ALA A 354 -15.48 -12.85 1.70
CA ALA A 354 -15.19 -12.24 2.98
C ALA A 354 -15.04 -13.26 4.14
N ALA A 355 -15.77 -14.39 4.11
CA ALA A 355 -15.59 -15.46 5.09
C ALA A 355 -14.22 -16.12 4.96
N LEU A 356 -13.82 -16.43 3.72
CA LEU A 356 -12.57 -17.10 3.40
C LEU A 356 -11.36 -16.17 3.50
N SER A 357 -11.53 -14.86 3.31
CA SER A 357 -10.52 -13.84 3.61
C SER A 357 -10.30 -13.71 5.11
N GLY A 358 -11.36 -13.76 5.91
CA GLY A 358 -11.29 -13.51 7.35
C GLY A 358 -11.00 -12.06 7.71
N THR A 359 -10.95 -11.81 9.02
CA THR A 359 -10.75 -10.47 9.60
C THR A 359 -9.68 -10.44 10.69
N ARG A 360 -8.87 -11.50 10.80
CA ARG A 360 -7.83 -11.63 11.81
C ARG A 360 -6.78 -10.53 11.63
N VAL A 361 -6.43 -9.88 12.73
CA VAL A 361 -5.36 -8.88 12.82
C VAL A 361 -4.38 -9.35 13.88
N GLY A 362 -3.10 -9.36 13.53
CA GLY A 362 -2.06 -9.77 14.47
C GLY A 362 -1.81 -8.71 15.54
N ARG A 363 -1.04 -9.11 16.55
CA ARG A 363 -0.66 -8.29 17.68
C ARG A 363 0.82 -8.47 17.98
N LEU A 364 1.51 -7.36 18.13
CA LEU A 364 2.89 -7.39 18.57
C LEU A 364 2.97 -7.67 20.07
N HIS A 365 4.03 -8.37 20.49
CA HIS A 365 4.35 -8.49 21.90
C HIS A 365 4.63 -7.10 22.49
N ARG A 366 4.28 -6.88 23.76
CA ARG A 366 4.42 -5.56 24.42
C ARG A 366 5.86 -5.04 24.46
N ASP A 367 6.85 -5.95 24.48
CA ASP A 367 8.27 -5.62 24.57
C ASP A 367 8.90 -5.38 23.18
N THR A 368 8.09 -5.39 22.10
CA THR A 368 8.56 -5.11 20.74
C THR A 368 8.95 -3.64 20.61
N PRO A 369 10.18 -3.32 20.15
CA PRO A 369 10.59 -1.96 19.89
C PRO A 369 9.69 -1.27 18.85
N ALA A 370 9.32 -0.02 19.11
CA ALA A 370 8.56 0.81 18.19
C ALA A 370 9.42 1.97 17.67
N PRO A 371 9.14 2.49 16.45
CA PRO A 371 9.83 3.68 15.97
C PRO A 371 9.48 4.91 16.83
N PRO A 372 10.36 5.92 16.88
CA PRO A 372 10.15 7.14 17.67
C PRO A 372 8.79 7.81 17.43
N LEU A 373 8.29 7.80 16.19
CA LEU A 373 7.01 8.41 15.82
C LEU A 373 5.82 7.85 16.61
N VAL A 374 5.82 6.55 16.94
CA VAL A 374 4.74 5.94 17.72
C VAL A 374 4.70 6.56 19.12
N HIS A 375 5.86 6.68 19.76
CA HIS A 375 5.98 7.27 21.10
C HIS A 375 5.65 8.76 21.10
N ASP A 376 6.11 9.51 20.11
CA ASP A 376 5.78 10.93 19.93
C ASP A 376 4.27 11.14 19.73
N ALA A 377 3.65 10.35 18.85
CA ALA A 377 2.22 10.45 18.57
C ALA A 377 1.37 10.13 19.79
N ASP A 378 1.66 9.05 20.52
CA ASP A 378 0.89 8.68 21.72
C ASP A 378 1.04 9.76 22.81
N ALA A 379 2.27 10.26 23.05
CA ALA A 379 2.51 11.33 24.02
C ALA A 379 1.81 12.64 23.65
N GLU A 380 1.82 13.01 22.37
CA GLU A 380 1.17 14.22 21.87
C GLU A 380 -0.36 14.14 21.98
N LEU A 381 -0.95 12.99 21.63
CA LEU A 381 -2.39 12.78 21.76
C LEU A 381 -2.86 12.78 23.22
N GLU A 382 -2.09 12.16 24.13
CA GLU A 382 -2.37 12.19 25.57
C GLU A 382 -2.28 13.63 26.12
N ARG A 383 -1.19 14.34 25.83
CA ARG A 383 -0.98 15.73 26.26
C ARG A 383 -2.12 16.65 25.81
N LEU A 384 -2.66 16.42 24.61
CA LEU A 384 -3.74 17.20 24.01
C LEU A 384 -5.15 16.76 24.44
N GLY A 385 -5.28 15.61 25.12
CA GLY A 385 -6.56 15.01 25.47
C GLY A 385 -7.36 14.57 24.25
N LEU A 386 -6.66 13.95 23.29
CA LEU A 386 -7.16 13.36 22.04
C LEU A 386 -7.04 11.82 22.04
N ASP A 387 -6.75 11.23 23.20
CA ASP A 387 -6.53 9.81 23.47
C ASP A 387 -7.83 9.05 23.84
N ARG A 388 -9.00 9.66 23.63
CA ARG A 388 -10.30 9.11 24.03
C ARG A 388 -11.29 9.10 22.88
N ASP A 389 -12.15 8.08 22.88
CA ASP A 389 -13.20 7.93 21.89
C ASP A 389 -14.27 9.01 21.99
N GLY A 390 -14.87 9.33 20.85
CA GLY A 390 -16.07 10.15 20.76
C GLY A 390 -15.89 11.47 20.02
N PRO A 391 -16.93 12.32 20.01
CA PRO A 391 -16.92 13.56 19.28
C PRO A 391 -16.06 14.62 19.97
N VAL A 392 -15.29 15.35 19.17
CA VAL A 392 -14.43 16.46 19.61
C VAL A 392 -14.77 17.71 18.80
N VAL A 393 -15.08 18.80 19.50
CA VAL A 393 -15.31 20.11 18.90
C VAL A 393 -14.13 21.03 19.24
N LEU A 394 -13.47 21.56 18.21
CA LEU A 394 -12.27 22.38 18.35
C LEU A 394 -12.59 23.82 17.99
N LYS A 395 -12.30 24.75 18.90
CA LYS A 395 -12.37 26.19 18.63
C LYS A 395 -11.00 26.67 18.15
N LEU A 396 -10.88 26.90 16.85
CA LEU A 396 -9.59 27.23 16.25
C LEU A 396 -9.04 28.57 16.77
N THR A 397 -9.90 29.49 17.18
CA THR A 397 -9.51 30.80 17.76
C THR A 397 -8.78 30.72 19.10
N THR A 398 -8.71 29.54 19.72
CA THR A 398 -7.98 29.34 20.98
C THR A 398 -6.65 28.63 20.71
N PRO A 399 -5.54 29.01 21.38
CA PRO A 399 -4.24 28.35 21.18
C PRO A 399 -4.31 26.83 21.33
N ARG A 400 -5.03 26.35 22.36
CA ARG A 400 -5.23 24.91 22.61
C ARG A 400 -6.10 24.23 21.55
N GLY A 401 -7.13 24.90 21.04
CA GLY A 401 -7.98 24.34 19.98
C GLY A 401 -7.25 24.23 18.65
N LEU A 402 -6.41 25.22 18.31
CA LEU A 402 -5.53 25.18 17.15
C LEU A 402 -4.48 24.08 17.25
N GLU A 403 -3.84 23.92 18.41
CA GLU A 403 -2.85 22.86 18.64
C GLU A 403 -3.45 21.46 18.46
N ARG A 404 -4.65 21.23 19.00
CA ARG A 404 -5.42 19.99 18.80
C ARG A 404 -5.77 19.76 17.33
N SER A 405 -6.19 20.81 16.62
CA SER A 405 -6.53 20.73 15.18
C SER A 405 -5.30 20.33 14.37
N ARG A 406 -4.14 20.95 14.62
CA ARG A 406 -2.87 20.62 13.96
C ARG A 406 -2.49 19.15 14.14
N ALA A 407 -2.59 18.61 15.36
CA ALA A 407 -2.31 17.19 15.61
C ALA A 407 -3.23 16.27 14.80
N LEU A 408 -4.55 16.54 14.78
CA LEU A 408 -5.50 15.73 14.01
C LEU A 408 -5.30 15.87 12.49
N HIS A 409 -4.93 17.05 11.99
CA HIS A 409 -4.58 17.22 10.58
C HIS A 409 -3.27 16.53 10.21
N ARG A 410 -2.27 16.48 11.10
CA ARG A 410 -1.05 15.68 10.88
C ARG A 410 -1.36 14.20 10.76
N LEU A 411 -2.19 13.65 11.66
CA LEU A 411 -2.69 12.27 11.54
C LEU A 411 -3.42 12.04 10.20
N ARG A 412 -4.31 12.95 9.80
CA ARG A 412 -5.03 12.86 8.52
C ARG A 412 -4.09 12.90 7.32
N VAL A 413 -3.12 13.82 7.29
CA VAL A 413 -2.14 13.92 6.20
C VAL A 413 -1.29 12.67 6.12
N LEU A 414 -0.86 12.13 7.26
CA LEU A 414 -0.16 10.84 7.36
C LEU A 414 -1.07 9.62 7.09
N ARG A 415 -2.37 9.83 6.85
CA ARG A 415 -3.38 8.78 6.64
C ARG A 415 -3.48 7.79 7.80
N ILE A 416 -3.21 8.25 9.02
CA ILE A 416 -3.35 7.48 10.24
C ILE A 416 -4.85 7.35 10.58
N PRO A 417 -5.42 6.14 10.67
CA PRO A 417 -6.82 5.94 11.03
C PRO A 417 -7.06 6.27 12.51
N GLY A 418 -8.33 6.52 12.85
CA GLY A 418 -8.75 6.83 14.23
C GLY A 418 -9.19 8.28 14.45
N ALA A 419 -9.08 9.14 13.44
CA ALA A 419 -9.60 10.51 13.49
C ALA A 419 -10.34 10.85 12.18
N VAL A 420 -11.65 11.06 12.26
CA VAL A 420 -12.49 11.43 11.10
C VAL A 420 -13.04 12.84 11.30
N ARG A 421 -12.79 13.71 10.32
CA ARG A 421 -13.34 15.07 10.31
C ARG A 421 -14.76 15.05 9.74
N GLU A 422 -15.73 15.49 10.52
CA GLU A 422 -17.12 15.62 10.08
C GLU A 422 -17.40 16.97 9.43
N SER A 423 -16.83 18.05 9.99
CA SER A 423 -17.03 19.41 9.50
C SER A 423 -15.94 20.38 10.00
N GLY A 424 -15.84 21.51 9.33
CA GLY A 424 -14.98 22.64 9.68
C GLY A 424 -14.62 23.48 8.46
N PRO A 425 -13.79 24.52 8.61
CA PRO A 425 -13.43 25.41 7.53
C PRO A 425 -12.87 24.64 6.33
N ALA A 426 -13.39 24.94 5.14
CA ALA A 426 -12.85 24.41 3.87
C ALA A 426 -11.93 25.42 3.17
N THR A 427 -12.02 26.70 3.53
CA THR A 427 -11.23 27.80 2.95
C THR A 427 -10.82 28.80 4.03
N GLY A 428 -9.81 29.63 3.74
CA GLY A 428 -9.37 30.69 4.67
C GLY A 428 -10.39 31.81 4.92
N ALA A 429 -11.49 31.86 4.16
CA ALA A 429 -12.53 32.88 4.25
C ALA A 429 -13.81 32.42 4.98
N ASP A 430 -13.85 31.16 5.44
CA ASP A 430 -15.02 30.57 6.08
C ASP A 430 -15.32 31.25 7.43
N PRO A 431 -16.56 31.72 7.69
CA PRO A 431 -16.93 32.27 8.99
C PRO A 431 -16.92 31.24 10.13
N VAL A 432 -16.95 29.94 9.81
CA VAL A 432 -16.95 28.86 10.79
C VAL A 432 -15.51 28.53 11.23
N LEU A 433 -15.14 29.00 12.43
CA LEU A 433 -13.82 28.75 13.05
C LEU A 433 -13.84 27.58 14.05
N GLU A 434 -14.77 26.65 13.86
CA GLU A 434 -14.90 25.44 14.66
C GLU A 434 -14.77 24.19 13.79
N GLU A 435 -14.12 23.15 14.31
CA GLU A 435 -14.05 21.83 13.67
C GLU A 435 -14.74 20.79 14.51
N ARG A 436 -15.35 19.80 13.84
CA ARG A 436 -15.93 18.63 14.48
C ARG A 436 -15.26 17.37 13.97
N TRP A 437 -14.80 16.57 14.91
CA TRP A 437 -14.10 15.33 14.68
C TRP A 437 -14.76 14.20 15.47
N VAL A 438 -14.66 12.97 14.97
CA VAL A 438 -14.97 11.75 15.71
C VAL A 438 -13.68 10.96 15.85
N LEU A 439 -13.32 10.65 17.10
CA LEU A 439 -12.13 9.89 17.42
C LEU A 439 -12.48 8.45 17.80
N ASP A 440 -11.67 7.53 17.28
CA ASP A 440 -11.62 6.10 17.66
C ASP A 440 -10.17 5.84 18.14
N ALA A 441 -9.93 6.14 19.41
CA ALA A 441 -8.63 6.08 20.05
C ALA A 441 -8.30 4.66 20.55
N ALA A 442 -9.33 3.85 20.83
CA ALA A 442 -9.19 2.49 21.36
C ALA A 442 -8.41 1.53 20.44
N ASP A 443 -8.32 1.82 19.14
CA ASP A 443 -7.60 1.05 18.11
C ASP A 443 -7.67 -0.48 18.32
N PRO A 444 -8.88 -1.07 18.49
CA PRO A 444 -9.01 -2.49 18.85
C PRO A 444 -8.44 -3.44 17.78
N ALA A 445 -8.36 -2.95 16.53
CA ALA A 445 -7.80 -3.64 15.39
C ALA A 445 -6.31 -3.33 15.14
N GLY A 446 -5.65 -2.48 15.95
CA GLY A 446 -4.22 -2.16 15.81
C GLY A 446 -3.84 -1.40 14.53
N LEU A 447 -4.82 -0.87 13.78
CA LEU A 447 -4.61 -0.23 12.48
C LEU A 447 -3.91 1.12 12.64
N ARG A 448 -4.24 1.88 13.68
CA ARG A 448 -3.60 3.17 13.98
C ARG A 448 -2.12 2.94 14.29
N ARG A 449 -1.83 1.97 15.16
CA ARG A 449 -0.44 1.62 15.49
C ARG A 449 0.35 1.14 14.27
N SER A 450 -0.24 0.30 13.41
CA SER A 450 0.42 -0.13 12.17
C SER A 450 0.76 1.05 11.25
N ALA A 451 -0.20 1.95 11.04
CA ALA A 451 0.01 3.12 10.19
C ALA A 451 1.06 4.08 10.78
N LEU A 452 1.13 4.23 12.10
CA LEU A 452 2.18 5.03 12.76
C LEU A 452 3.57 4.42 12.61
N ILE A 453 3.69 3.09 12.68
CA ILE A 453 4.97 2.41 12.44
C ILE A 453 5.45 2.65 11.01
N GLU A 454 4.55 2.51 10.03
CA GLU A 454 4.83 2.75 8.62
C GLU A 454 5.18 4.22 8.35
N ALA A 455 4.43 5.15 8.95
CA ALA A 455 4.68 6.59 8.84
C ALA A 455 6.03 7.01 9.46
N GLY A 456 6.61 6.19 10.34
CA GLY A 456 7.93 6.43 10.93
C GLY A 456 9.05 6.56 9.89
N ALA A 457 8.85 6.00 8.68
CA ALA A 457 9.75 6.17 7.54
C ALA A 457 9.86 7.63 7.05
N HIS A 458 8.91 8.50 7.41
CA HIS A 458 8.88 9.91 7.01
C HIS A 458 9.42 10.85 8.10
N GLY A 459 9.54 10.41 9.35
CA GLY A 459 10.11 11.24 10.42
C GLY A 459 9.87 10.70 11.83
N PRO A 460 10.66 11.17 12.81
CA PRO A 460 10.58 10.71 14.19
C PRO A 460 9.44 11.34 15.01
N THR A 461 8.82 12.42 14.52
CA THR A 461 7.71 13.14 15.18
C THR A 461 6.53 13.33 14.23
N LEU A 462 5.32 13.52 14.76
CA LEU A 462 4.13 13.80 13.94
C LEU A 462 4.31 15.03 13.05
N ALA A 463 5.03 16.05 13.55
CA ALA A 463 5.31 17.26 12.80
C ALA A 463 6.29 16.99 11.64
N ASP A 464 7.40 16.30 11.92
CA ASP A 464 8.42 16.01 10.90
C ASP A 464 7.90 15.06 9.83
N ALA A 465 7.21 13.98 10.23
CA ALA A 465 6.64 13.02 9.31
C ALA A 465 5.57 13.66 8.42
N ALA A 466 4.67 14.47 8.99
CA ALA A 466 3.65 15.17 8.20
C ALA A 466 4.28 16.15 7.22
N ALA A 467 5.32 16.89 7.64
CA ALA A 467 6.02 17.81 6.76
C ALA A 467 6.74 17.07 5.61
N ALA A 468 7.41 15.95 5.89
CA ALA A 468 8.06 15.15 4.85
C ALA A 468 7.05 14.59 3.81
N VAL A 469 5.87 14.12 4.26
CA VAL A 469 4.79 13.68 3.36
C VAL A 469 4.23 14.85 2.53
N LEU A 470 4.14 16.05 3.09
CA LEU A 470 3.70 17.23 2.34
C LEU A 470 4.75 17.65 1.30
N ASP A 471 6.04 17.58 1.64
CA ASP A 471 7.13 17.84 0.71
C ASP A 471 7.15 16.83 -0.46
N GLU A 472 6.88 15.55 -0.20
CA GLU A 472 6.72 14.52 -1.24
C GLU A 472 5.53 14.82 -2.16
N ARG A 473 4.35 15.12 -1.58
CA ARG A 473 3.16 15.47 -2.38
C ARG A 473 3.37 16.71 -3.23
N MET A 474 4.13 17.68 -2.71
CA MET A 474 4.52 18.88 -3.45
C MET A 474 5.37 18.53 -4.68
N ASN A 475 6.33 17.62 -4.54
CA ASN A 475 7.15 17.15 -5.65
C ASN A 475 6.34 16.33 -6.66
N ASP A 476 5.48 15.42 -6.20
CA ASP A 476 4.64 14.57 -7.05
C ASP A 476 3.60 15.37 -7.84
N ALA A 477 3.08 16.46 -7.26
CA ALA A 477 2.13 17.35 -7.95
C ALA A 477 2.78 18.00 -9.18
N GLY A 478 4.09 18.23 -9.19
CA GLY A 478 4.81 18.82 -10.32
C GLY A 478 4.22 20.17 -10.76
N THR A 479 3.54 20.19 -11.91
CA THR A 479 2.87 21.38 -12.47
C THR A 479 1.35 21.43 -12.23
N ASP A 480 0.79 20.45 -11.49
CA ASP A 480 -0.63 20.45 -11.12
C ASP A 480 -0.93 21.49 -10.03
N MET A 481 -1.40 22.66 -10.47
CA MET A 481 -1.73 23.78 -9.59
C MET A 481 -2.84 23.47 -8.59
N ARG A 482 -3.76 22.55 -8.89
CA ARG A 482 -4.81 22.17 -7.93
C ARG A 482 -4.20 21.34 -6.80
N GLY A 483 -3.38 20.33 -7.15
CA GLY A 483 -2.63 19.54 -6.18
C GLY A 483 -1.72 20.41 -5.29
N LEU A 484 -1.01 21.37 -5.87
CA LEU A 484 -0.15 22.30 -5.11
C LEU A 484 -0.95 23.15 -4.11
N ALA A 485 -2.14 23.66 -4.50
CA ALA A 485 -3.00 24.41 -3.61
C ALA A 485 -3.54 23.58 -2.44
N ASP A 486 -3.91 22.32 -2.70
CA ASP A 486 -4.36 21.39 -1.66
C ASP A 486 -3.23 21.08 -0.66
N VAL A 487 -1.99 20.88 -1.12
CA VAL A 487 -0.82 20.65 -0.25
C VAL A 487 -0.51 21.88 0.60
N LEU A 488 -0.60 23.09 0.04
CA LEU A 488 -0.44 24.33 0.80
C LEU A 488 -1.48 24.49 1.91
N PHE A 489 -2.74 24.17 1.61
CA PHE A 489 -3.82 24.21 2.58
C PHE A 489 -3.59 23.19 3.71
N ASP A 490 -3.20 21.96 3.35
CA ASP A 490 -2.82 20.93 4.31
C ASP A 490 -1.60 21.34 5.16
N ALA A 491 -0.60 22.01 4.57
CA ALA A 491 0.57 22.52 5.30
C ALA A 491 0.19 23.61 6.31
N ALA A 492 -0.74 24.50 5.96
CA ALA A 492 -1.27 25.49 6.89
C ALA A 492 -2.01 24.82 8.07
N LEU A 493 -2.86 23.83 7.78
CA LEU A 493 -3.61 23.07 8.78
C LEU A 493 -2.70 22.24 9.70
N CYS A 494 -1.58 21.70 9.18
CA CYS A 494 -0.59 20.98 9.97
C CYS A 494 0.37 21.89 10.76
N GLY A 495 0.35 23.20 10.52
CA GLY A 495 1.30 24.15 11.10
C GLY A 495 2.72 23.99 10.56
N CYS A 496 2.85 23.62 9.28
CA CYS A 496 4.13 23.43 8.59
C CYS A 496 4.52 24.63 7.68
N ALA A 497 3.80 25.75 7.77
CA ALA A 497 3.95 26.90 6.87
C ALA A 497 5.27 27.68 7.02
N ASP A 498 6.07 27.39 8.06
CA ASP A 498 7.33 28.08 8.39
C ASP A 498 8.57 27.50 7.66
N ARG A 499 8.39 26.65 6.63
CA ARG A 499 9.48 26.11 5.77
C ARG A 499 9.42 26.68 4.35
N PRO A 500 9.73 27.98 4.13
CA PRO A 500 9.33 28.73 2.92
C PRO A 500 10.11 28.40 1.63
N ASP A 501 11.40 28.06 1.71
CA ASP A 501 12.27 28.19 0.53
C ASP A 501 12.06 27.11 -0.54
N ARG A 502 11.76 25.87 -0.15
CA ARG A 502 11.49 24.77 -1.11
C ARG A 502 10.08 24.82 -1.69
N ILE A 503 9.10 25.15 -0.85
CA ILE A 503 7.69 25.25 -1.24
C ILE A 503 7.49 26.38 -2.24
N ALA A 504 8.12 27.55 -2.01
CA ALA A 504 8.07 28.69 -2.93
C ALA A 504 8.61 28.32 -4.33
N GLY A 505 9.75 27.62 -4.38
CA GLY A 505 10.40 27.24 -5.63
C GLY A 505 9.57 26.27 -6.48
N ALA A 506 8.99 25.24 -5.87
CA ALA A 506 8.14 24.27 -6.56
C ALA A 506 6.88 24.94 -7.13
N ILE A 507 6.25 25.83 -6.35
CA ILE A 507 5.04 26.55 -6.79
C ILE A 507 5.36 27.54 -7.90
N ALA A 508 6.47 28.27 -7.83
CA ALA A 508 6.88 29.18 -8.91
C ALA A 508 7.11 28.41 -10.23
N ALA A 509 7.77 27.26 -10.16
CA ALA A 509 7.96 26.38 -11.31
C ALA A 509 6.62 25.83 -11.85
N GLY A 510 5.71 25.41 -10.97
CA GLY A 510 4.37 24.94 -11.32
C GLY A 510 3.52 26.02 -12.00
N ILE A 511 3.53 27.25 -11.47
CA ILE A 511 2.82 28.40 -12.03
C ILE A 511 3.38 28.73 -13.42
N ALA A 512 4.71 28.80 -13.56
CA ALA A 512 5.36 29.08 -14.84
C ALA A 512 5.02 28.04 -15.91
N GLY A 513 4.96 26.76 -15.53
CA GLY A 513 4.64 25.64 -16.41
C GLY A 513 3.15 25.49 -16.74
N SER A 514 2.26 25.99 -15.89
CA SER A 514 0.81 25.80 -16.08
C SER A 514 0.26 26.64 -17.23
N SER A 515 -0.62 26.03 -18.04
CA SER A 515 -1.41 26.69 -19.08
C SER A 515 -2.92 26.68 -18.77
N ASP A 516 -3.32 26.09 -17.64
CA ASP A 516 -4.71 25.99 -17.21
C ASP A 516 -5.08 27.19 -16.33
N ILE A 517 -5.82 28.13 -16.92
CA ILE A 517 -6.34 29.32 -16.25
C ILE A 517 -7.26 28.95 -15.08
N ALA A 518 -8.09 27.90 -15.22
CA ALA A 518 -9.04 27.50 -14.19
C ALA A 518 -8.31 26.98 -12.94
N ALA A 519 -7.30 26.12 -13.13
CA ALA A 519 -6.48 25.60 -12.04
C ALA A 519 -5.69 26.70 -11.31
N LEU A 520 -5.08 27.63 -12.06
CA LEU A 520 -4.40 28.80 -11.48
C LEU A 520 -5.37 29.71 -10.70
N GLY A 521 -6.59 29.88 -11.20
CA GLY A 521 -7.64 30.65 -10.54
C GLY A 521 -8.08 30.05 -9.21
N ALA A 522 -8.31 28.73 -9.17
CA ALA A 522 -8.66 28.02 -7.94
C ALA A 522 -7.54 28.09 -6.90
N ALA A 523 -6.28 27.93 -7.33
CA ALA A 523 -5.12 28.08 -6.45
C ALA A 523 -5.00 29.50 -5.90
N LEU A 524 -5.16 30.52 -6.76
CA LEU A 524 -5.13 31.93 -6.36
C LEU A 524 -6.22 32.26 -5.34
N ASP A 525 -7.45 31.79 -5.56
CA ASP A 525 -8.57 32.03 -4.62
C ASP A 525 -8.31 31.41 -3.25
N ALA A 526 -7.86 30.15 -3.21
CA ALA A 526 -7.53 29.45 -1.97
C ALA A 526 -6.40 30.15 -1.19
N VAL A 527 -5.31 30.50 -1.88
CA VAL A 527 -4.14 31.15 -1.27
C VAL A 527 -4.47 32.58 -0.84
N LEU A 528 -5.21 33.34 -1.66
CA LEU A 528 -5.66 34.69 -1.30
C LEU A 528 -6.58 34.66 -0.07
N GLY A 529 -7.47 33.67 0.01
CA GLY A 529 -8.33 33.43 1.17
C GLY A 529 -7.51 33.24 2.45
N LEU A 530 -6.52 32.34 2.43
CA LEU A 530 -5.61 32.13 3.55
C LEU A 530 -4.80 33.40 3.87
N TRP A 531 -4.18 34.03 2.87
CA TRP A 531 -3.32 35.19 3.08
C TRP A 531 -4.07 36.40 3.66
N ARG A 532 -5.33 36.60 3.26
CA ARG A 532 -6.13 37.77 3.65
C ARG A 532 -6.93 37.56 4.92
N HIS A 533 -7.57 36.41 5.04
CA HIS A 533 -8.63 36.18 6.03
C HIS A 533 -8.25 35.19 7.12
N ASP A 534 -7.02 34.65 7.08
CA ASP A 534 -6.59 33.77 8.14
C ASP A 534 -6.43 34.50 9.48
N ARG A 535 -7.40 34.29 10.35
CA ARG A 535 -7.36 34.82 11.72
C ARG A 535 -6.68 33.87 12.70
N VAL A 536 -6.31 32.65 12.25
CA VAL A 536 -6.15 31.52 13.16
C VAL A 536 -4.97 30.60 12.83
N LEU A 537 -4.74 30.22 11.58
CA LEU A 537 -3.70 29.26 11.17
C LEU A 537 -2.29 29.86 11.19
N GLY A 538 -2.16 31.18 11.26
CA GLY A 538 -0.89 31.92 11.29
C GLY A 538 -0.32 32.24 9.91
N THR A 539 -1.14 32.16 8.86
CA THR A 539 -0.75 32.33 7.46
C THR A 539 -1.04 33.71 6.89
N ALA A 540 -1.77 34.55 7.64
CA ALA A 540 -2.07 35.91 7.24
C ALA A 540 -0.80 36.71 6.93
N ARG A 541 -0.78 37.32 5.74
CA ARG A 541 0.34 38.11 5.24
C ARG A 541 1.68 37.37 5.16
N SER A 542 1.66 36.04 5.10
CA SER A 542 2.87 35.24 4.87
C SER A 542 3.56 35.67 3.57
N ALA A 543 4.89 35.81 3.62
CA ALA A 543 5.71 36.14 2.46
C ALA A 543 5.58 35.08 1.36
N LEU A 544 5.55 33.80 1.74
CA LEU A 544 5.36 32.68 0.82
C LEU A 544 4.06 32.81 0.02
N PHE A 545 2.93 32.98 0.72
CA PHE A 545 1.63 33.13 0.05
C PHE A 545 1.55 34.43 -0.76
N GLY A 546 2.24 35.49 -0.32
CA GLY A 546 2.39 36.72 -1.10
C GLY A 546 3.03 36.47 -2.47
N THR A 547 4.17 35.76 -2.50
CA THR A 547 4.84 35.37 -3.75
C THR A 547 3.94 34.53 -4.66
N VAL A 548 3.23 33.54 -4.10
CA VAL A 548 2.31 32.69 -4.88
C VAL A 548 1.19 33.53 -5.51
N ILE A 549 0.64 34.50 -4.78
CA ILE A 549 -0.38 35.42 -5.29
C ILE A 549 0.16 36.26 -6.45
N GLU A 550 1.36 36.83 -6.30
CA GLU A 550 2.02 37.65 -7.34
C GLU A 550 2.26 36.86 -8.63
N GLU A 551 2.82 35.67 -8.51
CA GLU A 551 3.12 34.80 -9.65
C GLU A 551 1.84 34.31 -10.34
N CYS A 552 0.82 33.88 -9.58
CA CYS A 552 -0.47 33.46 -10.13
C CYS A 552 -1.17 34.60 -10.88
N VAL A 553 -1.24 35.81 -10.30
CA VAL A 553 -1.85 36.97 -10.96
C VAL A 553 -1.14 37.29 -12.27
N THR A 554 0.20 37.32 -12.24
CA THR A 554 1.02 37.59 -13.44
C THR A 554 0.76 36.55 -14.53
N ARG A 555 0.77 35.26 -14.17
CA ARG A 555 0.55 34.16 -15.10
C ARG A 555 -0.86 34.14 -15.68
N ILE A 556 -1.89 34.33 -14.86
CA ILE A 556 -3.29 34.38 -15.31
C ILE A 556 -3.48 35.54 -16.29
N LEU A 557 -2.97 36.74 -15.98
CA LEU A 557 -3.07 37.89 -16.88
C LEU A 557 -2.40 37.61 -18.24
N TRP A 558 -1.24 36.97 -18.24
CA TRP A 558 -0.55 36.55 -19.48
C TRP A 558 -1.37 35.54 -20.29
N LEU A 559 -1.91 34.49 -19.65
CA LEU A 559 -2.70 33.46 -20.32
C LEU A 559 -4.04 34.01 -20.87
N VAL A 560 -4.70 34.87 -20.09
CA VAL A 560 -5.99 35.49 -20.45
C VAL A 560 -5.84 36.38 -21.70
N GLU A 561 -4.71 37.03 -21.90
CA GLU A 561 -4.43 37.79 -23.13
C GLU A 561 -4.42 36.90 -24.38
N GLY A 562 -4.06 35.63 -24.24
CA GLY A 562 -4.09 34.62 -25.30
C GLY A 562 -5.47 33.98 -25.54
N VAL A 563 -6.44 34.16 -24.64
CA VAL A 563 -7.76 33.54 -24.75
C VAL A 563 -8.53 34.12 -25.93
N ARG A 564 -9.06 33.25 -26.78
CA ARG A 564 -9.91 33.62 -27.92
C ARG A 564 -11.33 33.15 -27.66
N GLY A 565 -12.30 34.06 -27.84
CA GLY A 565 -13.71 33.72 -27.84
C GLY A 565 -14.07 32.82 -29.02
N GLY A 566 -14.87 31.79 -28.74
CA GLY A 566 -15.45 30.88 -29.74
C GLY A 566 -16.97 30.75 -29.54
N PRO A 567 -17.67 29.92 -30.33
CA PRO A 567 -19.11 29.71 -30.20
C PRO A 567 -19.51 28.87 -28.97
N ALA A 568 -18.53 28.37 -28.21
CA ALA A 568 -18.77 27.60 -27.00
C ALA A 568 -19.37 28.47 -25.88
N PRO A 569 -20.14 27.86 -24.95
CA PRO A 569 -20.59 28.54 -23.73
C PRO A 569 -19.43 29.13 -22.93
N ALA A 570 -19.73 30.12 -22.08
CA ALA A 570 -18.74 30.69 -21.17
C ALA A 570 -18.20 29.62 -20.21
N ASP A 571 -16.89 29.54 -20.11
CA ASP A 571 -16.19 28.68 -19.15
C ASP A 571 -16.23 29.36 -17.77
N LEU A 572 -17.08 28.83 -16.89
CA LEU A 572 -17.29 29.39 -15.56
C LEU A 572 -16.03 29.37 -14.70
N ASP A 573 -15.18 28.36 -14.85
CA ASP A 573 -13.98 28.23 -14.03
C ASP A 573 -12.91 29.25 -14.44
N ARG A 574 -12.80 29.56 -15.73
CA ARG A 574 -11.96 30.68 -16.20
C ARG A 574 -12.49 32.03 -15.75
N LEU A 575 -13.81 32.21 -15.68
CA LEU A 575 -14.41 33.42 -15.13
C LEU A 575 -14.12 33.55 -13.63
N HIS A 576 -14.18 32.46 -12.88
CA HIS A 576 -13.76 32.43 -11.47
C HIS A 576 -12.28 32.80 -11.33
N ALA A 577 -11.39 32.34 -12.21
CA ALA A 577 -9.98 32.73 -12.19
C ALA A 577 -9.75 34.23 -12.39
N VAL A 578 -10.50 34.86 -13.30
CA VAL A 578 -10.46 36.32 -13.52
C VAL A 578 -11.05 37.05 -12.31
N ALA A 579 -12.09 36.52 -11.67
CA ALA A 579 -12.64 37.08 -10.43
C ALA A 579 -11.63 36.99 -9.27
N ALA A 580 -10.94 35.86 -9.10
CA ALA A 580 -9.87 35.70 -8.11
C ALA A 580 -8.72 36.67 -8.36
N THR A 581 -8.35 36.89 -9.63
CA THR A 581 -7.34 37.89 -10.04
C THR A 581 -7.76 39.32 -9.66
N ARG A 582 -9.02 39.69 -9.92
CA ARG A 582 -9.58 40.96 -9.49
C ARG A 582 -9.50 41.09 -7.97
N ASP A 583 -9.89 40.05 -7.23
CA ASP A 583 -9.93 40.09 -5.77
C ASP A 583 -8.52 40.21 -5.18
N ALA A 584 -7.52 39.54 -5.77
CA ALA A 584 -6.11 39.72 -5.41
C ALA A 584 -5.65 41.16 -5.64
N LEU A 585 -5.96 41.76 -6.80
CA LEU A 585 -5.62 43.15 -7.11
C LEU A 585 -6.31 44.16 -6.18
N LEU A 586 -7.55 43.88 -5.78
CA LEU A 586 -8.31 44.74 -4.86
C LEU A 586 -7.74 44.68 -3.45
N HIS A 587 -7.38 43.48 -2.97
CA HIS A 587 -7.13 43.25 -1.56
C HIS A 587 -5.65 43.09 -1.18
N ALA A 588 -4.78 42.73 -2.12
CA ALA A 588 -3.37 42.45 -1.85
C ALA A 588 -2.41 43.45 -2.50
N ALA A 589 -2.80 44.20 -3.55
CA ALA A 589 -1.90 45.10 -4.29
C ALA A 589 -1.28 46.26 -3.47
N GLY A 590 -1.84 46.58 -2.29
CA GLY A 590 -1.24 47.57 -1.38
C GLY A 590 -0.07 47.03 -0.55
N MET A 591 0.10 45.70 -0.52
CA MET A 591 1.12 45.01 0.28
C MET A 591 2.00 44.07 -0.56
N LEU A 592 1.57 43.75 -1.77
CA LEU A 592 2.25 42.91 -2.76
C LEU A 592 2.53 43.74 -4.03
N HIS A 593 3.50 43.32 -4.84
CA HIS A 593 3.92 43.98 -6.08
C HIS A 593 2.97 43.71 -7.27
N LEU A 594 1.66 43.87 -7.06
CA LEU A 594 0.65 43.65 -8.10
C LEU A 594 0.36 44.94 -8.89
N ASP A 595 0.66 44.94 -10.19
CA ASP A 595 0.43 46.09 -11.08
C ASP A 595 -1.02 46.15 -11.58
N ARG A 596 -1.81 47.07 -10.98
CA ARG A 596 -3.21 47.32 -11.37
C ARG A 596 -3.33 47.92 -12.77
N ASP A 597 -2.38 48.76 -13.19
CA ASP A 597 -2.43 49.42 -14.49
C ASP A 597 -2.13 48.41 -15.61
N ALA A 598 -1.18 47.50 -15.39
CA ALA A 598 -0.93 46.38 -16.29
C ALA A 598 -2.17 45.47 -16.43
N ALA A 599 -2.82 45.11 -15.32
CA ALA A 599 -4.04 44.29 -15.33
C ALA A 599 -5.20 44.98 -16.09
N LEU A 600 -5.42 46.28 -15.85
CA LEU A 600 -6.38 47.08 -16.61
C LEU A 600 -6.03 47.15 -18.10
N GLY A 601 -4.73 47.21 -18.42
CA GLY A 601 -4.22 47.12 -19.78
C GLY A 601 -4.62 45.82 -20.47
N VAL A 602 -4.39 44.66 -19.83
CA VAL A 602 -4.82 43.34 -20.34
C VAL A 602 -6.34 43.29 -20.53
N ALA A 603 -7.10 43.72 -19.52
CA ALA A 603 -8.57 43.71 -19.56
C ALA A 603 -9.15 44.56 -20.72
N ARG A 604 -8.47 45.66 -21.11
CA ARG A 604 -8.84 46.48 -22.28
C ARG A 604 -8.48 45.82 -23.60
N ARG A 605 -7.39 45.05 -23.68
CA ARG A 605 -6.91 44.40 -24.91
C ARG A 605 -7.75 43.17 -25.30
N VAL A 606 -8.19 42.37 -24.32
CA VAL A 606 -8.94 41.13 -24.56
C VAL A 606 -10.23 41.35 -25.41
N PRO A 607 -11.10 42.35 -25.12
CA PRO A 607 -12.25 42.67 -25.98
C PRO A 607 -11.86 43.27 -27.34
N ALA A 608 -10.82 44.11 -27.39
CA ALA A 608 -10.38 44.82 -28.59
C ALA A 608 -9.83 43.88 -29.69
N LEU A 609 -9.16 42.80 -29.28
CA LEU A 609 -8.67 41.74 -30.17
C LEU A 609 -9.82 40.97 -30.86
N HIS A 610 -11.00 40.91 -30.25
CA HIS A 610 -12.19 40.28 -30.82
C HIS A 610 -12.91 41.19 -31.83
N HIS A 611 -12.92 42.50 -31.58
CA HIS A 611 -13.60 43.49 -32.43
C HIS A 611 -12.84 43.73 -33.76
N ASN A 612 -11.50 43.86 -33.70
CA ASN A 612 -10.68 44.15 -34.89
C ASN A 612 -10.70 43.03 -35.96
N ARG A 613 -11.06 41.79 -35.61
CA ARG A 613 -11.15 40.67 -36.57
C ARG A 613 -12.54 40.48 -37.18
N LEU A 614 -13.62 40.80 -36.46
CA LEU A 614 -14.97 40.85 -37.06
C LEU A 614 -15.02 41.91 -38.17
N SER A 615 -14.34 43.04 -37.98
CA SER A 615 -14.15 44.07 -39.00
C SER A 615 -13.35 43.57 -40.22
N ARG A 616 -12.30 42.77 -40.00
CA ARG A 616 -11.50 42.17 -41.10
C ARG A 616 -12.23 41.06 -41.86
N ARG A 617 -13.10 40.26 -41.22
CA ARG A 617 -13.96 39.27 -41.91
C ARG A 617 -15.09 39.90 -42.71
N ARG A 618 -15.59 41.08 -42.33
CA ARG A 618 -16.58 41.84 -43.13
C ARG A 618 -15.97 42.64 -44.29
N GLY A 619 -14.64 42.79 -44.34
CA GLY A 619 -13.94 43.57 -45.38
C GLY A 619 -13.55 42.79 -46.64
N TYR A 620 -13.65 41.45 -46.64
CA TYR A 620 -13.37 40.60 -47.82
C TYR A 620 -14.67 39.94 -48.29
N GLY A 621 -15.51 40.69 -48.99
CA GLY A 621 -16.76 40.15 -49.50
C GLY A 621 -17.63 41.16 -50.21
N GLN A 622 -17.07 42.00 -51.07
CA GLN A 622 -17.82 42.73 -52.08
C GLN A 622 -16.87 43.20 -53.19
N THR A 623 -16.66 42.32 -54.18
CA THR A 623 -16.24 42.73 -55.52
C THR A 623 -17.52 42.70 -56.37
N PRO A 624 -17.97 43.81 -56.97
CA PRO A 624 -19.13 43.78 -57.85
C PRO A 624 -18.71 43.19 -59.21
N ALA A 625 -19.40 42.15 -59.65
CA ALA A 625 -19.28 41.62 -61.00
C ALA A 625 -19.94 42.61 -61.99
N THR A 626 -19.16 43.10 -62.96
CA THR A 626 -19.64 43.83 -64.13
C THR A 626 -20.30 42.85 -65.11
N PRO A 627 -21.41 43.20 -65.78
CA PRO A 627 -22.04 42.32 -66.75
C PRO A 627 -21.51 42.58 -68.17
N GLN A 628 -20.81 41.61 -68.74
CA GLN A 628 -21.02 40.99 -70.06
C GLN A 628 -19.91 39.99 -70.37
#